data_AF-A0A1G0ZHS3-F1
#
_entry.id   AF-A0A1G0ZHS3-F1
#
_cell.length_a   1.000
_cell.length_b   1.000
_cell.length_c   1.000
_cell.angle_alpha   90.00
_cell.angle_beta   90.00
_cell.angle_gamma   90.00
#
_symmetry.space_group_name_H-M   'P 1'
#
loop_
_entity.id
_entity.type
_entity.pdbx_description
1 polymer ?
#
loop_
_entity_poly.entity_id
_entity_poly.type
_entity_poly.pdbx_seq_one_letter_code
_entity_poly.pdbx_strand_id
1 'polypeptide(L)' 'MKTITVPIPDNIEKAARNYINAGFFKSESDLLMAATVDFIHRNRIELVEKYALEDIEWAKRKAKR' A
#
# COMPACT_ATOMS: atom_id res chain seq x y z
N MET A 1 -15.21 -8.99 -6.50
CA MET A 1 -14.18 -7.94 -6.52
C MET A 1 -14.76 -6.67 -5.91
N LYS A 2 -13.96 -5.86 -5.23
CA LYS A 2 -14.38 -4.57 -4.65
C LYS A 2 -13.79 -3.43 -5.48
N THR A 3 -14.58 -2.43 -5.82
CA THR A 3 -14.12 -1.22 -6.53
C THR A 3 -13.84 -0.12 -5.53
N ILE A 4 -12.71 0.58 -5.72
CA ILE A 4 -12.33 1.75 -4.93
C ILE A 4 -12.20 2.92 -5.91
N THR A 5 -12.86 4.04 -5.60
CA THR A 5 -12.76 5.29 -6.36
C THR A 5 -12.13 6.34 -5.46
N VAL A 6 -10.99 6.87 -5.89
CA VAL A 6 -10.25 7.91 -5.18
C VAL A 6 -9.80 8.97 -6.17
N PRO A 7 -9.88 10.26 -5.83
CA PRO A 7 -9.26 11.30 -6.64
C PRO A 7 -7.74 11.15 -6.57
N ILE A 8 -7.07 11.30 -7.71
CA ILE A 8 -5.61 11.30 -7.79
C ILE A 8 -5.11 12.67 -8.25
N PRO A 9 -4.00 13.18 -7.68
CA PRO A 9 -3.35 14.38 -8.17
C PRO A 9 -2.90 14.27 -9.64
N ASP A 10 -3.00 15.36 -10.40
CA ASP A 10 -2.66 15.41 -11.83
C ASP A 10 -1.22 14.98 -12.14
N ASN A 11 -0.28 15.29 -11.24
CA ASN A 11 1.12 14.88 -11.42
C ASN A 11 1.29 13.36 -11.36
N ILE A 12 0.48 12.66 -10.56
CA ILE A 12 0.49 11.20 -10.48
C ILE A 12 -0.15 10.61 -11.73
N GLU A 13 -1.27 11.17 -12.18
CA GLU A 13 -1.95 10.75 -13.42
C GLU A 13 -1.01 10.87 -14.63
N LYS A 14 -0.33 12.01 -14.76
CA LYS A 14 0.66 12.25 -15.82
C LYS A 14 1.82 11.26 -15.76
N ALA A 15 2.34 10.97 -14.57
CA ALA A 15 3.40 9.98 -14.39
C ALA A 15 2.91 8.59 -14.82
N ALA A 16 1.73 8.16 -14.38
CA ALA A 16 1.13 6.88 -14.74
C ALA A 16 0.98 6.73 -16.28
N ARG A 17 0.49 7.77 -16.95
CA ARG A 17 0.38 7.79 -18.42
C ARG A 17 1.71 7.60 -19.12
N ASN A 18 2.79 8.20 -18.62
CA ASN A 18 4.12 8.03 -19.22
C ASN A 18 4.58 6.56 -19.21
N TYR A 19 4.34 5.84 -18.10
CA TYR A 19 4.70 4.43 -18.00
C TYR A 19 3.83 3.52 -18.88
N ILE A 20 2.54 3.84 -19.01
CA ILE A 20 1.62 3.11 -19.91
C ILE A 20 2.04 3.33 -21.37
N ASN A 21 2.29 4.58 -21.76
CA ASN A 21 2.72 4.92 -23.12
C ASN A 21 4.07 4.30 -23.48
N ALA A 22 4.96 4.14 -22.50
CA ALA A 22 6.24 3.44 -22.67
C ALA A 22 6.09 1.90 -22.71
N GLY A 23 4.88 1.36 -22.53
CA GLY A 23 4.59 -0.07 -22.65
C GLY A 23 4.88 -0.90 -21.39
N PHE A 24 5.17 -0.27 -20.25
CA PHE A 24 5.41 -1.00 -18.99
C PHE A 24 4.12 -1.61 -18.41
N PHE A 25 2.98 -0.97 -18.64
CA PHE A 25 1.68 -1.41 -18.15
C PHE A 25 0.62 -1.30 -19.23
N LYS A 26 -0.40 -2.16 -19.14
CA LYS A 26 -1.48 -2.22 -20.15
C LYS A 26 -2.58 -1.19 -19.91
N SER A 27 -2.75 -0.75 -18.66
CA SER A 27 -3.77 0.23 -18.26
C SER A 27 -3.42 0.88 -16.93
N GLU A 28 -4.15 1.92 -16.56
CA GLU A 28 -4.04 2.56 -15.25
C GLU A 28 -4.35 1.57 -14.12
N SER A 29 -5.37 0.73 -14.28
CA SER A 29 -5.72 -0.30 -13.29
C SER A 29 -4.60 -1.33 -13.07
N ASP A 30 -3.92 -1.71 -14.15
CA ASP A 30 -2.78 -2.65 -14.12
C ASP A 30 -1.60 -2.04 -13.34
N LEU A 31 -1.25 -0.80 -13.64
CA LEU A 31 -0.22 -0.03 -12.93
C LEU A 31 -0.56 0.13 -11.45
N LEU A 32 -1.78 0.56 -11.13
CA LEU A 32 -2.21 0.80 -9.75
C LEU A 32 -2.23 -0.50 -8.94
N MET A 33 -2.63 -1.62 -9.55
CA MET A 33 -2.58 -2.92 -8.89
C MET A 33 -1.14 -3.34 -8.60
N ALA A 34 -0.24 -3.22 -9.57
CA ALA A 34 1.18 -3.52 -9.38
C ALA A 34 1.81 -2.66 -8.28
N ALA A 35 1.55 -1.36 -8.28
CA ALA A 35 2.05 -0.43 -7.25
C ALA A 35 1.50 -0.76 -5.86
N THR A 36 0.22 -1.14 -5.76
CA THR A 36 -0.41 -1.53 -4.49
C THR A 36 0.22 -2.81 -3.94
N VAL A 37 0.41 -3.81 -4.79
CA VAL A 37 1.05 -5.08 -4.40
C VAL A 37 2.49 -4.84 -3.97
N ASP A 38 3.26 -4.04 -4.72
CA ASP A 38 4.65 -3.71 -4.39
C ASP A 38 4.74 -2.97 -3.04
N PHE A 39 3.85 -1.99 -2.81
CA PHE A 39 3.79 -1.28 -1.53
C PHE A 39 3.50 -2.23 -0.36
N ILE A 40 2.50 -3.11 -0.48
CA ILE A 40 2.17 -4.07 0.59
C ILE A 40 3.37 -4.97 0.89
N HIS A 41 4.05 -5.47 -0.14
CA HIS A 41 5.20 -6.36 0.05
C HIS A 41 6.36 -5.65 0.74
N ARG A 42 6.71 -4.44 0.31
CA ARG A 42 7.83 -3.66 0.88
C ARG A 42 7.62 -3.30 2.35
N ASN A 43 6.38 -3.01 2.74
CA ASN A 43 6.06 -2.54 4.10
C ASN A 43 5.62 -3.67 5.05
N ARG A 44 5.56 -4.92 4.58
CA ARG A 44 5.04 -6.05 5.37
C ARG A 44 5.79 -6.26 6.68
N ILE A 45 7.11 -6.18 6.66
CA ILE A 45 7.95 -6.48 7.84
C ILE A 45 7.72 -5.43 8.93
N GLU A 46 7.78 -4.14 8.57
CA GLU A 46 7.52 -3.02 9.48
C GLU A 46 6.12 -3.12 10.10
N LEU A 47 5.12 -3.49 9.30
CA LEU A 47 3.76 -3.68 9.81
C LEU A 47 3.67 -4.80 10.85
N VAL A 48 4.35 -5.93 10.61
CA VAL A 48 4.40 -7.05 11.56
C VAL A 48 5.10 -6.65 12.86
N GLU A 49 6.23 -5.95 12.75
CA GLU A 49 6.97 -5.46 13.92
C GLU A 49 6.11 -4.51 14.76
N LYS A 50 5.41 -3.58 14.11
CA LYS A 50 4.51 -2.65 14.79
C LYS A 50 3.42 -3.39 15.56
N TYR A 51 2.76 -4.38 14.94
CA TYR A 51 1.74 -5.17 15.64
C TYR A 51 2.31 -5.98 16.81
N ALA A 52 3.50 -6.57 16.67
CA ALA A 52 4.14 -7.29 17.76
C ALA A 52 4.45 -6.38 18.97
N LEU A 53 4.90 -5.15 18.71
CA LEU A 53 5.14 -4.16 19.77
C LEU A 53 3.84 -3.74 20.45
N GLU A 54 2.78 -3.47 19.68
CA GLU A 54 1.46 -3.12 20.21
C GLU A 54 0.89 -4.23 21.11
N ASP A 55 1.07 -5.50 20.73
CA ASP A 55 0.67 -6.67 21.52
C ASP A 55 1.44 -6.76 22.85
N ILE A 56 2.77 -6.53 22.83
CA ILE A 56 3.61 -6.50 24.03
C ILE A 56 3.15 -5.39 24.98
N GLU A 57 2.92 -4.18 24.45
CA GLU A 57 2.45 -3.06 25.26
C GLU A 57 1.07 -3.33 25.87
N TRP A 58 0.17 -3.93 25.09
CA TRP A 58 -1.13 -4.36 25.59
C TRP A 58 -1.00 -5.37 26.74
N ALA A 59 -0.13 -6.38 26.61
CA ALA A 59 0.12 -7.37 27.64
C ALA A 59 0.68 -6.74 28.93
N LYS A 60 1.62 -5.79 28.79
CA LYS A 60 2.16 -5.01 29.92
C LYS A 60 1.09 -4.20 30.64
N ARG A 61 0.16 -3.57 29.91
CA ARG A 61 -0.98 -2.84 30.51
C ARG A 61 -1.92 -3.76 31.27
N LYS A 62 -2.17 -4.96 30.74
CA LYS A 62 -3.01 -5.98 31.41
C LYS A 62 -2.38 -6.56 32.67
N ALA A 63 -1.07 -6.83 32.66
CA ALA A 63 -0.36 -7.42 33.80
C ALA A 63 -0.18 -6.47 35.00
N LYS A 64 -0.34 -5.15 34.80
CA LYS A 64 -0.29 -4.14 35.87
C LYS A 64 -1.65 -3.90 36.57
N ARG A 65 -2.70 -4.59 36.15
CA ARG A 65 -4.03 -4.59 36.79
C ARG A 65 -4.22 -5.87 37.59
#